data_AF-A0A0F9D6N8-F1
#
_entry.id   AF-A0A0F9D6N8-F1
#
_cell.length_a   1.000
_cell.length_b   1.000
_cell.length_c   1.000
_cell.angle_alpha   90.00
_cell.angle_beta   90.00
_cell.angle_gamma   90.00
#
_symmetry.space_group_name_H-M   'P 1'
#
loop_
_entity.id
_entity.type
_entity.pdbx_description
1 polymer ?
#
loop_
_entity_poly.entity_id
_entity_poly.type
_entity_poly.pdbx_seq_one_letter_code
_entity_poly.pdbx_strand_id
1 'polypeptide(L)'
;RGNSRQFSMDTLFKLGCKACPLNHVKGLRHPKMDATGSKKPLVYILGEGPGVEEDKTGIQFVGKSGHLLREYLPEELLEATRLNNTINCHKDKNVTPTSIEITCCRPRLISDIENTKPKVIFGFGGVPLKWAIGEERITSWRGLRIPIQVGNHCCWYYPFFHPSYLSRMRRRHPKTRREIPSEQERTFDRDIQRAINEIESLPEATVISGDEIKSGIQIITSEGGWKDVKLIKKKLNQYAKLSKVAFDYETASNEKPVIVEKQVRPYGRGARILTISVGTKKDTIAFPIKHREAEWTKSQLKAVEEAWVEFLRSDTEKIAHHLFFELEWTIKFFGKDLARCCTWHDTMAQAYVLGRPRGTTNLDALILTNFGFRLKDVVPVNLSNLDNEPLAKVLLYNALDSKWTHALFVVQQKVLEYEKLLDVYREQVRHVPTVALKSHFGMLIDFDTLLRFDEKYSPKIVKLETWFQN
;
A
#
# COMPACT_ATOMS: atom_id res chain seq x y z
N ARG A 1 4.52 40.12 -14.88
CA ARG A 1 4.65 39.17 -13.75
C ARG A 1 3.31 39.13 -13.03
N GLY A 2 2.37 38.29 -13.48
CA GLY A 2 1.02 38.23 -12.93
C GLY A 2 0.93 37.12 -11.89
N ASN A 3 0.52 37.48 -10.66
CA ASN A 3 0.17 36.54 -9.60
C ASN A 3 -1.04 35.70 -10.04
N SER A 4 -0.82 34.51 -10.61
CA SER A 4 -1.88 33.51 -10.75
C SER A 4 -2.21 32.98 -9.36
N ARG A 5 -3.33 33.41 -8.76
CA ARG A 5 -3.87 32.76 -7.57
C ARG A 5 -4.14 31.29 -7.91
N GLN A 6 -3.29 30.40 -7.42
CA GLN A 6 -3.45 28.96 -7.61
C GLN A 6 -4.56 28.50 -6.66
N PHE A 7 -5.70 28.09 -7.20
CA PHE A 7 -6.80 27.57 -6.39
C PHE A 7 -6.38 26.28 -5.65
N SER A 8 -6.87 26.09 -4.43
CA SER A 8 -6.70 24.83 -3.72
C SER A 8 -7.45 23.70 -4.43
N MET A 9 -7.01 22.44 -4.23
CA MET A 9 -7.66 21.27 -4.84
C MET A 9 -9.14 21.15 -4.42
N ASP A 10 -9.47 21.50 -3.18
CA ASP A 10 -10.86 21.56 -2.69
C ASP A 10 -11.69 22.63 -3.44
N THR A 11 -11.09 23.80 -3.71
CA THR A 11 -11.75 24.85 -4.48
C THR A 11 -11.98 24.41 -5.93
N LEU A 12 -11.00 23.74 -6.55
CA LEU A 12 -11.13 23.19 -7.90
C LEU A 12 -12.23 22.12 -7.97
N PHE A 13 -12.31 21.24 -6.98
CA PHE A 13 -13.37 20.25 -6.86
C PHE A 13 -14.76 20.91 -6.81
N LYS A 14 -14.93 21.94 -5.97
CA LYS A 14 -16.21 22.66 -5.83
C LYS A 14 -16.61 23.44 -7.08
N LEU A 15 -15.65 24.11 -7.74
CA LEU A 15 -15.92 24.91 -8.95
C LEU A 15 -16.09 24.04 -10.21
N GLY A 16 -15.54 22.83 -10.21
CA GLY A 16 -15.64 21.86 -11.29
C GLY A 16 -15.25 22.44 -12.65
N CYS A 17 -16.08 22.25 -13.68
CA CYS A 17 -15.81 22.73 -15.03
C CYS A 17 -15.55 24.25 -15.10
N LYS A 18 -16.11 25.08 -14.21
CA LYS A 18 -15.93 26.54 -14.26
C LYS A 18 -14.47 26.96 -14.06
N ALA A 19 -13.70 26.18 -13.30
CA ALA A 19 -12.28 26.42 -13.04
C ALA A 19 -11.36 25.50 -13.86
N CYS A 20 -11.91 24.67 -14.74
CA CYS A 20 -11.14 23.69 -15.50
C CYS A 20 -10.41 24.38 -16.68
N PRO A 21 -9.10 24.13 -16.87
CA PRO A 21 -8.36 24.61 -18.04
C PRO A 21 -8.99 24.17 -19.38
N LEU A 22 -9.65 23.01 -19.39
CA LEU A 22 -10.31 22.45 -20.58
C LEU A 22 -11.66 23.12 -20.92
N ASN A 23 -12.19 23.98 -20.06
CA ASN A 23 -13.49 24.62 -20.28
C ASN A 23 -13.48 25.68 -21.39
N HIS A 24 -12.29 26.19 -21.75
CA HIS A 24 -12.11 27.25 -22.75
C HIS A 24 -11.37 26.78 -24.00
N VAL A 25 -11.11 25.47 -24.13
CA VAL A 25 -10.47 24.90 -25.32
C VAL A 25 -11.43 25.03 -26.50
N LYS A 26 -10.99 25.72 -27.55
CA LYS A 26 -11.74 25.87 -28.81
C LYS A 26 -11.52 24.66 -29.72
N GLY A 27 -12.51 24.33 -30.54
CA GLY A 27 -12.39 23.28 -31.57
C GLY A 27 -12.88 21.88 -31.14
N LEU A 28 -13.26 21.70 -29.87
CA LEU A 28 -13.90 20.47 -29.39
C LEU A 28 -15.32 20.35 -29.96
N ARG A 29 -15.65 19.19 -30.52
CA ARG A 29 -16.99 18.91 -31.05
C ARG A 29 -17.97 18.48 -29.95
N HIS A 30 -17.49 17.67 -29.00
CA HIS A 30 -18.30 17.20 -27.87
C HIS A 30 -17.57 17.44 -26.53
N PRO A 31 -17.40 18.72 -26.12
CA PRO A 31 -16.81 19.04 -24.82
C PRO A 31 -17.73 18.55 -23.68
N LYS A 32 -17.12 18.16 -22.55
CA LYS A 32 -17.83 17.65 -21.35
C LYS A 32 -18.72 16.44 -21.69
N MET A 33 -18.21 15.55 -22.53
CA MET A 33 -18.92 14.36 -22.99
C MET A 33 -19.49 13.56 -21.83
N ASP A 34 -20.76 13.18 -21.94
CA ASP A 34 -21.44 12.36 -20.95
C ASP A 34 -20.95 10.90 -21.03
N ALA A 35 -21.21 10.15 -19.97
CA ALA A 35 -20.99 8.71 -19.96
C ALA A 35 -22.00 8.01 -20.88
N THR A 36 -21.59 6.92 -21.53
CA THR A 36 -22.44 6.11 -22.40
C THR A 36 -22.63 4.69 -21.84
N GLY A 37 -23.55 3.91 -22.42
CA GLY A 37 -23.86 2.55 -21.98
C GLY A 37 -24.98 2.49 -20.94
N SER A 38 -25.01 1.41 -20.15
CA SER A 38 -26.09 1.10 -19.23
C SER A 38 -26.32 2.19 -18.17
N LYS A 39 -27.59 2.41 -17.82
CA LYS A 39 -28.02 3.24 -16.68
C LYS A 39 -28.06 2.46 -15.36
N LYS A 40 -28.00 1.13 -15.42
CA LYS A 40 -27.90 0.20 -14.28
C LYS A 40 -26.73 -0.76 -14.53
N PRO A 41 -25.49 -0.25 -14.58
CA PRO A 41 -24.34 -1.05 -14.93
C PRO A 41 -24.00 -2.07 -13.84
N LEU A 42 -23.59 -3.26 -14.28
CA LEU A 42 -22.80 -4.15 -13.44
C LEU A 42 -21.35 -3.65 -13.35
N VAL A 43 -20.80 -3.24 -14.50
CA VAL A 43 -19.42 -2.78 -14.67
C VAL A 43 -19.37 -1.32 -15.09
N TYR A 44 -18.51 -0.55 -14.44
CA TYR A 44 -18.14 0.79 -14.85
C TYR A 44 -16.72 0.79 -15.43
N ILE A 45 -16.57 1.06 -16.72
CA ILE A 45 -15.26 1.19 -17.35
C ILE A 45 -14.81 2.64 -17.25
N LEU A 46 -13.62 2.84 -16.70
CA LEU A 46 -13.00 4.14 -16.49
C LEU A 46 -11.66 4.23 -17.23
N GLY A 47 -11.61 5.14 -18.21
CA GLY A 47 -10.39 5.46 -18.96
C GLY A 47 -9.78 6.81 -18.59
N GLU A 48 -8.74 7.20 -19.33
CA GLU A 48 -8.00 8.45 -19.10
C GLU A 48 -8.80 9.68 -19.55
N GLY A 49 -9.19 9.73 -20.81
CA GLY A 49 -9.85 10.86 -21.48
C GLY A 49 -10.37 10.46 -22.86
N PRO A 50 -11.37 11.16 -23.42
CA PRO A 50 -11.85 10.87 -24.76
C PRO A 50 -10.77 11.14 -25.81
N GLY A 51 -10.69 10.29 -26.82
CA GLY A 51 -9.83 10.48 -27.99
C GLY A 51 -10.51 11.31 -29.09
N VAL A 52 -9.85 11.38 -30.25
CA VAL A 52 -10.31 12.18 -31.39
C VAL A 52 -11.62 11.63 -31.98
N GLU A 53 -11.76 10.32 -32.07
CA GLU A 53 -12.99 9.70 -32.62
C GLU A 53 -14.16 9.80 -31.62
N GLU A 54 -13.87 9.69 -30.32
CA GLU A 54 -14.83 9.98 -29.27
C GLU A 54 -15.32 11.43 -29.38
N ASP A 55 -14.41 12.43 -29.45
CA ASP A 55 -14.81 13.84 -29.57
C ASP A 55 -15.61 14.10 -30.85
N LYS A 56 -15.33 13.40 -31.96
CA LYS A 56 -16.11 13.54 -33.19
C LYS A 56 -17.53 12.99 -33.09
N THR A 57 -17.69 11.84 -32.42
CA THR A 57 -18.94 11.06 -32.41
C THR A 57 -19.81 11.32 -31.19
N GLY A 58 -19.23 11.81 -30.08
CA GLY A 58 -19.92 11.93 -28.80
C GLY A 58 -20.07 10.61 -28.04
N ILE A 59 -19.45 9.52 -28.50
CA ILE A 59 -19.59 8.18 -27.92
C ILE A 59 -18.27 7.74 -27.27
N GLN A 60 -18.31 7.30 -26.01
CA GLN A 60 -17.12 6.85 -25.29
C GLN A 60 -16.60 5.50 -25.84
N PHE A 61 -15.26 5.33 -25.86
CA PHE A 61 -14.57 4.09 -26.26
C PHE A 61 -14.95 3.56 -27.66
N VAL A 62 -15.01 4.45 -28.66
CA VAL A 62 -15.17 4.08 -30.08
C VAL A 62 -13.87 4.22 -30.89
N GLY A 63 -12.80 4.75 -30.29
CA GLY A 63 -11.47 4.78 -30.89
C GLY A 63 -10.75 3.42 -30.82
N LYS A 64 -9.51 3.39 -31.33
CA LYS A 64 -8.68 2.17 -31.39
C LYS A 64 -8.56 1.42 -30.06
N SER A 65 -8.34 2.15 -28.96
CA SER A 65 -8.24 1.55 -27.62
C SER A 65 -9.56 0.94 -27.15
N GLY A 66 -10.69 1.55 -27.51
CA GLY A 66 -12.02 1.05 -27.19
C GLY A 66 -12.37 -0.21 -27.97
N HIS A 67 -12.02 -0.26 -29.26
CA HIS A 67 -12.17 -1.49 -30.07
C HIS A 67 -11.35 -2.63 -29.50
N LEU A 68 -10.08 -2.40 -29.18
CA LEU A 68 -9.23 -3.42 -28.55
C LEU A 68 -9.82 -3.90 -27.22
N LEU A 69 -10.34 -3.00 -26.38
CA LEU A 69 -10.94 -3.38 -25.11
C LEU A 69 -12.17 -4.30 -25.29
N ARG A 70 -13.00 -4.03 -26.30
CA ARG A 70 -14.18 -4.86 -26.62
C ARG A 70 -13.82 -6.29 -27.02
N GLU A 71 -12.62 -6.54 -27.56
CA GLU A 71 -12.14 -7.90 -27.86
C GLU A 71 -11.97 -8.77 -26.60
N TYR A 72 -11.84 -8.16 -25.43
CA TYR A 72 -11.63 -8.86 -24.15
C TYR A 72 -12.88 -8.94 -23.27
N LEU A 73 -13.99 -8.35 -23.71
CA LEU A 73 -15.24 -8.29 -22.94
C LEU A 73 -16.33 -9.08 -23.67
N PRO A 74 -17.06 -9.97 -22.97
CA PRO A 74 -18.20 -10.65 -23.58
C PRO A 74 -19.32 -9.65 -23.88
N GLU A 75 -20.14 -9.95 -24.88
CA GLU A 75 -21.17 -9.05 -25.39
C GLU A 75 -22.21 -8.72 -24.32
N GLU A 76 -22.60 -9.71 -23.53
CA GLU A 76 -23.56 -9.56 -22.43
C GLU A 76 -23.04 -8.60 -21.35
N LEU A 77 -21.73 -8.63 -21.09
CA LEU A 77 -21.11 -7.71 -20.15
C LEU A 77 -21.03 -6.29 -20.72
N LEU A 78 -20.80 -6.14 -22.03
CA LEU A 78 -20.80 -4.85 -22.70
C LEU A 78 -22.18 -4.17 -22.60
N GLU A 79 -23.28 -4.92 -22.71
CA GLU A 79 -24.64 -4.39 -22.49
C GLU A 79 -24.87 -3.93 -21.05
N ALA A 80 -24.29 -4.63 -20.08
CA ALA A 80 -24.32 -4.29 -18.66
C ALA A 80 -23.22 -3.29 -18.25
N THR A 81 -22.52 -2.66 -19.20
CA THR A 81 -21.39 -1.75 -18.92
C THR A 81 -21.77 -0.29 -19.08
N ARG A 82 -21.27 0.55 -18.18
CA ARG A 82 -21.24 2.02 -18.31
C ARG A 82 -19.81 2.48 -18.60
N LEU A 83 -19.66 3.32 -19.61
CA LEU A 83 -18.38 3.77 -20.15
C LEU A 83 -18.16 5.24 -19.81
N ASN A 84 -17.04 5.59 -19.17
CA ASN A 84 -16.66 6.98 -18.92
C ASN A 84 -15.13 7.15 -18.83
N ASN A 85 -14.69 8.39 -18.76
CA ASN A 85 -13.29 8.76 -18.61
C ASN A 85 -13.06 9.66 -17.40
N THR A 86 -11.82 9.67 -16.91
CA THR A 86 -11.40 10.48 -15.74
C THR A 86 -11.51 11.98 -16.04
N ILE A 87 -11.24 12.37 -17.28
CA ILE A 87 -11.61 13.69 -17.82
C ILE A 87 -12.63 13.53 -18.97
N ASN A 88 -13.56 14.47 -19.09
CA ASN A 88 -14.66 14.40 -20.08
C ASN A 88 -14.48 15.31 -21.31
N CYS A 89 -13.36 16.01 -21.43
CA CYS A 89 -13.03 16.81 -22.60
C CYS A 89 -11.81 16.21 -23.30
N HIS A 90 -11.83 16.19 -24.63
CA HIS A 90 -10.65 15.76 -25.39
C HIS A 90 -9.50 16.74 -25.20
N LYS A 91 -8.28 16.19 -25.20
CA LYS A 91 -7.04 16.95 -25.10
C LYS A 91 -6.16 16.60 -26.28
N ASP A 92 -5.82 17.61 -27.07
CA ASP A 92 -4.90 17.44 -28.18
C ASP A 92 -3.52 16.98 -27.68
N LYS A 93 -2.88 16.09 -28.45
CA LYS A 93 -1.49 15.59 -28.30
C LYS A 93 -1.20 14.51 -27.24
N ASN A 94 -2.06 13.50 -27.02
CA ASN A 94 -1.73 12.35 -26.13
C ASN A 94 -1.12 12.77 -24.77
N VAL A 95 -1.50 13.95 -24.26
CA VAL A 95 -0.91 14.51 -23.04
C VAL A 95 -1.71 13.98 -21.87
N THR A 96 -1.02 13.33 -20.93
CA THR A 96 -1.64 12.86 -19.70
C THR A 96 -2.37 13.99 -18.98
N PRO A 97 -3.63 13.78 -18.53
CA PRO A 97 -4.36 14.74 -17.73
C PRO A 97 -3.59 15.17 -16.48
N THR A 98 -3.65 16.46 -16.19
CA THR A 98 -3.08 17.06 -14.98
C THR A 98 -3.98 16.81 -13.78
N SER A 99 -3.44 16.91 -12.56
CA SER A 99 -4.22 16.79 -11.33
C SER A 99 -5.35 17.82 -11.24
N ILE A 100 -5.15 19.02 -11.79
CA ILE A 100 -6.17 20.08 -11.87
C ILE A 100 -7.34 19.61 -12.74
N GLU A 101 -7.06 19.13 -13.96
CA GLU A 101 -8.09 18.67 -14.90
C GLU A 101 -8.90 17.50 -14.33
N ILE A 102 -8.21 16.53 -13.71
CA ILE A 102 -8.83 15.37 -13.04
C ILE A 102 -9.72 15.85 -11.88
N THR A 103 -9.25 16.78 -11.06
CA THR A 103 -9.99 17.28 -9.89
C THR A 103 -11.23 18.06 -10.28
N CYS A 104 -11.14 18.88 -11.34
CA CYS A 104 -12.29 19.61 -11.86
C CYS A 104 -13.36 18.69 -12.49
N CYS A 105 -12.97 17.53 -13.05
CA CYS A 105 -13.93 16.57 -13.61
C CYS A 105 -14.50 15.61 -12.55
N ARG A 106 -13.80 15.42 -11.43
CA ARG A 106 -14.17 14.47 -10.36
C ARG A 106 -15.65 14.56 -9.91
N PRO A 107 -16.27 15.75 -9.70
CA PRO A 107 -17.68 15.81 -9.29
C PRO A 107 -18.66 15.18 -10.27
N ARG A 108 -18.44 15.33 -11.59
CA ARG A 108 -19.29 14.72 -12.63
C ARG A 108 -19.21 13.20 -12.57
N LEU A 109 -17.98 12.69 -12.43
CA LEU A 109 -17.73 11.24 -12.36
C LEU A 109 -18.29 10.63 -11.07
N ILE A 110 -18.12 11.29 -9.92
CA ILE A 110 -18.72 10.86 -8.65
C ILE A 110 -20.23 10.80 -8.79
N SER A 111 -20.87 11.87 -9.27
CA SER A 111 -22.33 11.94 -9.42
C SER A 111 -22.86 10.82 -10.32
N ASP A 112 -22.16 10.53 -11.42
CA ASP A 112 -22.54 9.47 -12.34
C ASP A 112 -22.46 8.07 -11.69
N ILE A 113 -21.40 7.80 -10.93
CA ILE A 113 -21.20 6.54 -10.20
C ILE A 113 -22.24 6.39 -9.09
N GLU A 114 -22.52 7.44 -8.32
CA GLU A 114 -23.54 7.41 -7.26
C GLU A 114 -24.95 7.16 -7.80
N ASN A 115 -25.27 7.73 -8.96
CA ASN A 115 -26.57 7.57 -9.60
C ASN A 115 -26.76 6.19 -10.22
N THR A 116 -25.68 5.59 -10.74
CA THR A 116 -25.74 4.32 -11.48
C THR A 116 -25.36 3.10 -10.64
N LYS A 117 -24.70 3.30 -9.49
CA LYS A 117 -24.36 2.29 -8.49
C LYS A 117 -23.73 1.02 -9.06
N PRO A 118 -22.63 1.12 -9.84
CA PRO A 118 -21.97 -0.05 -10.39
C PRO A 118 -21.43 -0.97 -9.30
N LYS A 119 -21.48 -2.28 -9.52
CA LYS A 119 -20.87 -3.26 -8.60
C LYS A 119 -19.34 -3.18 -8.63
N VAL A 120 -18.79 -3.01 -9.83
CA VAL A 120 -17.34 -2.95 -10.05
C VAL A 120 -16.95 -1.80 -10.98
N ILE A 121 -15.75 -1.26 -10.78
CA ILE A 121 -15.11 -0.28 -11.64
C ILE A 121 -13.83 -0.89 -12.22
N PHE A 122 -13.75 -0.96 -13.55
CA PHE A 122 -12.57 -1.37 -14.30
C PHE A 122 -11.81 -0.13 -14.76
N GLY A 123 -10.67 0.16 -14.13
CA GLY A 123 -9.83 1.30 -14.45
C GLY A 123 -8.66 0.94 -15.35
N PHE A 124 -8.51 1.61 -16.49
CA PHE A 124 -7.48 1.29 -17.47
C PHE A 124 -6.36 2.34 -17.48
N GLY A 125 -5.18 1.96 -16.97
CA GLY A 125 -3.99 2.81 -16.93
C GLY A 125 -3.77 3.58 -15.62
N GLY A 126 -2.71 4.38 -15.58
CA GLY A 126 -2.27 5.10 -14.38
C GLY A 126 -3.19 6.25 -13.96
N VAL A 127 -3.91 6.87 -14.91
CA VAL A 127 -4.80 8.01 -14.59
C VAL A 127 -6.06 7.58 -13.82
N PRO A 128 -6.82 6.56 -14.27
CA PRO A 128 -7.89 5.98 -13.45
C PRO A 128 -7.39 5.45 -12.10
N LEU A 129 -6.20 4.84 -12.07
CA LEU A 129 -5.58 4.34 -10.83
C LEU A 129 -5.33 5.48 -9.83
N LYS A 130 -4.77 6.59 -10.31
CA LYS A 130 -4.51 7.77 -9.48
C LYS A 130 -5.81 8.38 -8.98
N TRP A 131 -6.82 8.43 -9.83
CA TRP A 131 -8.15 8.92 -9.47
C TRP A 131 -8.81 8.06 -8.39
N ALA A 132 -8.69 6.74 -8.50
CA ALA A 132 -9.36 5.80 -7.59
C ALA A 132 -8.68 5.70 -6.23
N ILE A 133 -7.35 5.54 -6.20
CA ILE A 133 -6.61 5.16 -4.97
C ILE A 133 -5.32 5.97 -4.73
N GLY A 134 -5.07 7.02 -5.51
CA GLY A 134 -3.90 7.89 -5.36
C GLY A 134 -2.59 7.29 -5.89
N GLU A 135 -2.64 6.20 -6.64
CA GLU A 135 -1.45 5.47 -7.13
C GLU A 135 -1.22 5.68 -8.63
N GLU A 136 0.03 5.67 -9.08
CA GLU A 136 0.34 5.90 -10.50
C GLU A 136 0.98 4.66 -11.18
N ARG A 137 1.61 3.79 -10.39
CA ARG A 137 2.39 2.66 -10.91
C ARG A 137 1.50 1.46 -11.22
N ILE A 138 0.86 1.48 -12.38
CA ILE A 138 -0.04 0.41 -12.82
C ILE A 138 0.59 -1.00 -12.80
N THR A 139 1.89 -1.12 -13.04
CA THR A 139 2.62 -2.41 -12.98
C THR A 139 2.59 -3.06 -11.60
N SER A 140 2.47 -2.28 -10.53
CA SER A 140 2.37 -2.77 -9.15
C SER A 140 0.93 -3.09 -8.76
N TRP A 141 -0.06 -2.38 -9.31
CA TRP A 141 -1.44 -2.48 -8.84
C TRP A 141 -2.34 -3.34 -9.72
N ARG A 142 -1.97 -3.56 -11.00
CA ARG A 142 -2.78 -4.30 -11.98
C ARG A 142 -3.30 -5.64 -11.46
N GLY A 143 -4.56 -5.92 -11.77
CA GLY A 143 -5.27 -7.13 -11.40
C GLY A 143 -5.75 -7.17 -9.95
N LEU A 144 -5.28 -6.32 -9.04
CA LEU A 144 -5.73 -6.34 -7.65
C LEU A 144 -7.22 -5.95 -7.55
N ARG A 145 -7.95 -6.66 -6.70
CA ARG A 145 -9.32 -6.30 -6.30
C ARG A 145 -9.24 -5.40 -5.07
N ILE A 146 -9.84 -4.20 -5.14
CA ILE A 146 -9.69 -3.17 -4.10
C ILE A 146 -11.07 -2.62 -3.76
N PRO A 147 -11.54 -2.64 -2.51
CA PRO A 147 -12.78 -1.95 -2.15
C PRO A 147 -12.51 -0.44 -2.12
N ILE A 148 -13.35 0.35 -2.78
CA ILE A 148 -13.23 1.81 -2.80
C ILE A 148 -14.57 2.48 -2.51
N GLN A 149 -14.50 3.69 -1.97
CA GLN A 149 -15.64 4.58 -1.75
C GLN A 149 -15.59 5.71 -2.76
N VAL A 150 -16.63 5.85 -3.57
CA VAL A 150 -16.81 6.94 -4.54
C VAL A 150 -18.04 7.73 -4.15
N GLY A 151 -17.84 8.94 -3.60
CA GLY A 151 -18.93 9.69 -2.98
C GLY A 151 -19.56 8.86 -1.86
N ASN A 152 -20.85 8.56 -1.97
CA ASN A 152 -21.61 7.74 -1.05
C ASN A 152 -21.76 6.27 -1.48
N HIS A 153 -21.12 5.85 -2.58
CA HIS A 153 -21.22 4.49 -3.12
C HIS A 153 -19.93 3.68 -2.87
N CYS A 154 -20.06 2.49 -2.26
CA CYS A 154 -19.01 1.49 -2.15
C CYS A 154 -19.02 0.58 -3.38
N CYS A 155 -17.87 0.30 -3.97
CA CYS A 155 -17.74 -0.67 -5.07
C CYS A 155 -16.35 -1.29 -5.11
N TRP A 156 -16.20 -2.37 -5.88
CA TRP A 156 -14.87 -2.95 -6.13
C TRP A 156 -14.18 -2.24 -7.29
N TYR A 157 -12.87 -2.03 -7.17
CA TYR A 157 -12.04 -1.45 -8.20
C TYR A 157 -10.99 -2.45 -8.67
N TYR A 158 -10.86 -2.56 -9.99
CA TYR A 158 -9.87 -3.38 -10.68
C TYR A 158 -9.04 -2.49 -11.61
N PRO A 159 -7.75 -2.30 -11.33
CA PRO A 159 -6.85 -1.62 -12.23
C PRO A 159 -6.29 -2.58 -13.28
N PHE A 160 -6.24 -2.13 -14.53
CA PHE A 160 -5.69 -2.87 -15.66
C PHE A 160 -4.71 -2.02 -16.46
N PHE A 161 -3.86 -2.67 -17.25
CA PHE A 161 -3.06 -1.97 -18.25
C PHE A 161 -3.95 -1.20 -19.23
N HIS A 162 -3.50 -0.04 -19.68
CA HIS A 162 -4.22 0.72 -20.70
C HIS A 162 -4.14 -0.01 -22.06
N PRO A 163 -5.25 -0.19 -22.81
CA PRO A 163 -5.24 -0.92 -24.08
C PRO A 163 -4.22 -0.40 -25.11
N SER A 164 -4.03 0.92 -25.19
CA SER A 164 -3.01 1.52 -26.08
C SER A 164 -1.57 1.12 -25.74
N TYR A 165 -1.28 0.80 -24.46
CA TYR A 165 0.02 0.30 -24.04
C TYR A 165 0.25 -1.13 -24.57
N LEU A 166 -0.78 -1.98 -24.52
CA LEU A 166 -0.71 -3.35 -25.01
C LEU A 166 -0.48 -3.39 -26.53
N SER A 167 -1.23 -2.58 -27.28
CA SER A 167 -1.10 -2.49 -28.74
C SER A 167 0.32 -2.10 -29.18
N ARG A 168 0.99 -1.20 -28.44
CA ARG A 168 2.38 -0.79 -28.74
C ARG A 168 3.42 -1.88 -28.46
N MET A 169 3.08 -2.84 -27.61
CA MET A 169 3.98 -3.93 -27.19
C MET A 169 3.88 -5.17 -28.08
N ARG A 170 2.85 -5.27 -28.94
CA ARG A 170 2.69 -6.36 -29.90
C ARG A 170 3.88 -6.39 -30.85
N ARG A 171 4.45 -7.58 -31.03
CA ARG A 171 5.50 -7.83 -32.03
C ARG A 171 4.88 -8.43 -33.27
N ARG A 172 5.50 -8.25 -34.44
CA ARG A 172 5.09 -8.94 -35.66
C ARG A 172 6.02 -10.10 -35.94
N HIS A 173 5.44 -11.27 -36.23
CA HIS A 173 6.21 -12.42 -36.66
C HIS A 173 6.97 -12.08 -37.96
N PRO A 174 8.29 -12.31 -38.06
CA PRO A 174 9.09 -11.88 -39.21
C PRO A 174 8.59 -12.41 -40.56
N LYS A 175 8.16 -13.68 -40.60
CA LYS A 175 7.67 -14.36 -41.82
C LYS A 175 6.17 -14.17 -42.09
N THR A 176 5.32 -14.55 -41.14
CA THR A 176 3.85 -14.54 -41.33
C THR A 176 3.21 -13.16 -41.12
N ARG A 177 3.97 -12.17 -40.64
CA ARG A 177 3.49 -10.82 -40.25
C ARG A 177 2.36 -10.79 -39.21
N ARG A 178 1.96 -11.95 -38.67
CA ARG A 178 0.96 -12.06 -37.60
C ARG A 178 1.42 -11.32 -36.34
N GLU A 179 0.49 -10.67 -35.67
CA GLU A 179 0.76 -10.04 -34.39
C GLU A 179 0.91 -11.10 -33.30
N ILE A 180 1.95 -10.96 -32.48
CA ILE A 180 2.26 -11.84 -31.36
C ILE A 180 1.98 -11.05 -30.08
N PRO A 181 1.06 -11.54 -29.22
CA PRO A 181 0.76 -10.90 -27.94
C PRO A 181 1.99 -10.82 -27.04
N SER A 182 2.15 -9.67 -26.39
CA SER A 182 3.20 -9.46 -25.38
C SER A 182 2.89 -10.20 -24.07
N GLU A 183 3.88 -10.35 -23.18
CA GLU A 183 3.63 -10.87 -21.82
C GLU A 183 2.65 -9.98 -21.05
N GLN A 184 2.70 -8.66 -21.27
CA GLN A 184 1.81 -7.69 -20.66
C GLN A 184 0.36 -7.89 -21.14
N GLU A 185 0.17 -8.24 -22.41
CA GLU A 185 -1.14 -8.53 -22.97
C GLU A 185 -1.71 -9.85 -22.45
N ARG A 186 -0.88 -10.91 -22.34
CA ARG A 186 -1.30 -12.15 -21.68
C ARG A 186 -1.65 -11.95 -20.20
N THR A 187 -0.89 -11.09 -19.51
CA THR A 187 -1.16 -10.73 -18.11
C THR A 187 -2.47 -9.96 -17.99
N PHE A 188 -2.71 -9.01 -18.90
CA PHE A 188 -3.96 -8.26 -18.97
C PHE A 188 -5.16 -9.19 -19.20
N ASP A 189 -5.06 -10.09 -20.18
CA ASP A 189 -6.10 -11.08 -20.48
C ASP A 189 -6.43 -11.94 -19.26
N ARG A 190 -5.41 -12.54 -18.62
CA ARG A 190 -5.62 -13.33 -17.40
C ARG A 190 -6.30 -12.51 -16.30
N ASP A 191 -5.87 -11.28 -16.08
CA ASP A 191 -6.41 -10.44 -15.00
C ASP A 191 -7.87 -10.03 -15.27
N ILE A 192 -8.19 -9.64 -16.51
CA ILE A 192 -9.56 -9.23 -16.88
C ILE A 192 -10.50 -10.43 -16.86
N GLN A 193 -10.08 -11.59 -17.37
CA GLN A 193 -10.87 -12.82 -17.29
C GLN A 193 -11.13 -13.23 -15.83
N ARG A 194 -10.11 -13.14 -14.95
CA ARG A 194 -10.33 -13.39 -13.52
C ARG A 194 -11.37 -12.43 -12.94
N ALA A 195 -11.25 -11.14 -13.24
CA ALA A 195 -12.18 -10.15 -12.74
C ALA A 195 -13.61 -10.45 -13.20
N ILE A 196 -13.81 -10.73 -14.51
CA ILE A 196 -15.10 -11.10 -15.11
C ILE A 196 -15.71 -12.33 -14.41
N ASN A 197 -14.91 -13.38 -14.23
CA ASN A 197 -15.38 -14.64 -13.66
C ASN A 197 -15.84 -14.52 -12.20
N GLU A 198 -15.34 -13.53 -11.44
CA GLU A 198 -15.72 -13.37 -10.03
C GLU A 198 -16.85 -12.34 -9.81
N ILE A 199 -17.12 -11.42 -10.75
CA ILE A 199 -18.03 -10.25 -10.56
C ILE A 199 -19.35 -10.65 -9.90
N GLU A 200 -20.02 -11.67 -10.42
CA GLU A 200 -21.34 -12.08 -9.93
C GLU A 200 -21.29 -12.57 -8.49
N SER A 201 -20.26 -13.35 -8.17
CA SER A 201 -20.02 -13.93 -6.84
C SER A 201 -19.44 -12.95 -5.81
N LEU A 202 -19.01 -11.75 -6.24
CA LEU A 202 -18.43 -10.78 -5.33
C LEU A 202 -19.43 -10.39 -4.24
N PRO A 203 -19.01 -10.35 -2.96
CA PRO A 203 -19.79 -9.73 -1.92
C PRO A 203 -19.92 -8.23 -2.18
N GLU A 204 -20.82 -7.57 -1.46
CA GLU A 204 -20.85 -6.11 -1.42
C GLU A 204 -19.50 -5.57 -0.93
N ALA A 205 -19.01 -4.52 -1.59
CA ALA A 205 -17.78 -3.87 -1.19
C ALA A 205 -18.00 -3.09 0.11
N THR A 206 -17.05 -3.18 1.03
CA THR A 206 -17.07 -2.41 2.28
C THR A 206 -15.75 -1.70 2.45
N VAL A 207 -15.82 -0.39 2.66
CA VAL A 207 -14.67 0.44 3.06
C VAL A 207 -14.79 0.78 4.54
N ILE A 208 -13.76 0.45 5.30
CA ILE A 208 -13.69 0.83 6.71
C ILE A 208 -13.42 2.33 6.81
N SER A 209 -14.18 3.04 7.63
CA SER A 209 -14.05 4.48 7.79
C SER A 209 -14.35 4.95 9.23
N GLY A 210 -13.98 6.19 9.52
CA GLY A 210 -14.31 6.87 10.77
C GLY A 210 -13.73 6.18 12.02
N ASP A 211 -14.55 6.13 13.08
CA ASP A 211 -14.12 5.68 14.40
C ASP A 211 -13.78 4.18 14.46
N GLU A 212 -14.28 3.36 13.54
CA GLU A 212 -13.92 1.92 13.51
C GLU A 212 -12.41 1.74 13.34
N ILE A 213 -11.74 2.63 12.62
CA ILE A 213 -10.29 2.57 12.40
C ILE A 213 -9.54 2.61 13.74
N LYS A 214 -9.98 3.47 14.66
CA LYS A 214 -9.31 3.74 15.95
C LYS A 214 -9.94 3.02 17.14
N SER A 215 -11.11 2.41 16.98
CA SER A 215 -11.83 1.73 18.07
C SER A 215 -11.02 0.64 18.74
N GLY A 216 -11.19 0.44 20.04
CA GLY A 216 -10.47 -0.61 20.79
C GLY A 216 -8.97 -0.35 20.99
N ILE A 217 -8.47 0.84 20.62
CA ILE A 217 -7.10 1.26 20.93
C ILE A 217 -7.07 1.96 22.29
N GLN A 218 -6.14 1.54 23.15
CA GLN A 218 -5.80 2.19 24.40
C GLN A 218 -4.33 2.65 24.38
N ILE A 219 -4.10 3.96 24.41
CA ILE A 219 -2.75 4.53 24.54
C ILE A 219 -2.39 4.67 26.03
N ILE A 220 -1.13 4.40 26.37
CA ILE A 220 -0.57 4.53 27.73
C ILE A 220 0.67 5.41 27.61
N THR A 221 0.73 6.57 28.28
CA THR A 221 1.75 7.61 28.03
C THR A 221 2.91 7.64 29.02
N SER A 222 2.88 6.82 30.08
CA SER A 222 3.81 6.80 31.24
C SER A 222 3.54 7.84 32.34
N GLU A 223 2.69 8.85 32.09
CA GLU A 223 2.30 9.86 33.08
C GLU A 223 1.66 9.25 34.34
N GLY A 224 1.00 8.09 34.21
CA GLY A 224 0.39 7.37 35.33
C GLY A 224 1.39 6.61 36.20
N GLY A 225 2.68 6.60 35.84
CA GLY A 225 3.75 5.93 36.58
C GLY A 225 3.44 4.45 36.85
N TRP A 226 3.43 4.05 38.13
CA TRP A 226 3.14 2.65 38.50
C TRP A 226 1.72 2.18 38.17
N LYS A 227 0.75 3.09 37.99
CA LYS A 227 -0.59 2.69 37.50
C LYS A 227 -0.51 2.19 36.07
N ASP A 228 0.26 2.87 35.23
CA ASP A 228 0.50 2.48 33.83
C ASP A 228 1.27 1.17 33.74
N VAL A 229 2.32 0.99 34.55
CA VAL A 229 3.07 -0.28 34.61
C VAL A 229 2.14 -1.45 34.96
N LYS A 230 1.24 -1.28 35.96
CA LYS A 230 0.26 -2.30 36.34
C LYS A 230 -0.73 -2.60 35.21
N LEU A 231 -1.17 -1.57 34.49
CA LEU A 231 -2.08 -1.71 33.35
C LEU A 231 -1.41 -2.47 32.20
N ILE A 232 -0.17 -2.12 31.85
CA ILE A 232 0.63 -2.81 30.82
C ILE A 232 0.77 -4.29 31.20
N LYS A 233 1.24 -4.60 32.42
CA LYS A 233 1.36 -5.98 32.92
C LYS A 233 0.05 -6.75 32.83
N LYS A 234 -1.05 -6.14 33.28
CA LYS A 234 -2.39 -6.74 33.21
C LYS A 234 -2.78 -7.09 31.78
N LYS A 235 -2.61 -6.16 30.85
CA LYS A 235 -2.97 -6.35 29.44
C LYS A 235 -2.09 -7.39 28.75
N LEU A 236 -0.77 -7.35 28.97
CA LEU A 236 0.16 -8.36 28.48
C LEU A 236 -0.19 -9.76 28.97
N ASN A 237 -0.55 -9.91 30.26
CA ASN A 237 -1.02 -11.18 30.81
C ASN A 237 -2.37 -11.66 30.25
N GLN A 238 -3.22 -10.74 29.79
CA GLN A 238 -4.46 -11.09 29.09
C GLN A 238 -4.15 -11.57 27.67
N TYR A 239 -3.27 -10.85 26.96
CA TYR A 239 -2.87 -11.19 25.60
C TYR A 239 -2.07 -12.50 25.52
N ALA A 240 -1.27 -12.82 26.53
CA ALA A 240 -0.55 -14.09 26.69
C ALA A 240 -1.48 -15.33 26.81
N LYS A 241 -2.80 -15.13 26.96
CA LYS A 241 -3.80 -16.21 26.99
C LYS A 241 -4.57 -16.34 25.69
N LEU A 242 -4.34 -15.44 24.73
CA LEU A 242 -4.97 -15.48 23.42
C LEU A 242 -4.19 -16.42 22.49
N SER A 243 -4.85 -16.94 21.46
CA SER A 243 -4.16 -17.81 20.48
C SER A 243 -3.11 -17.04 19.67
N LYS A 244 -3.48 -15.85 19.18
CA LYS A 244 -2.64 -15.02 18.31
C LYS A 244 -2.84 -13.55 18.64
N VAL A 245 -1.75 -12.79 18.65
CA VAL A 245 -1.76 -11.33 18.79
C VAL A 245 -0.73 -10.72 17.87
N ALA A 246 -1.01 -9.52 17.37
CA ALA A 246 -0.04 -8.75 16.61
C ALA A 246 0.72 -7.81 17.52
N PHE A 247 1.97 -7.52 17.16
CA PHE A 247 2.80 -6.50 17.81
C PHE A 247 3.65 -5.77 16.78
N ASP A 248 4.16 -4.61 17.17
CA ASP A 248 4.95 -3.72 16.33
C ASP A 248 5.83 -2.80 17.18
N TYR A 249 7.03 -2.47 16.69
CA TYR A 249 7.95 -1.51 17.32
C TYR A 249 8.14 -0.25 16.49
N GLU A 250 8.04 0.90 17.15
CA GLU A 250 8.61 2.14 16.62
C GLU A 250 10.01 2.35 17.15
N THR A 251 10.91 2.78 16.28
CA THR A 251 12.35 2.79 16.58
C THR A 251 13.01 4.06 16.08
N ALA A 252 14.14 4.42 16.70
CA ALA A 252 14.98 5.52 16.28
C ALA A 252 16.46 5.16 16.37
N SER A 253 17.29 5.86 15.60
CA SER A 253 18.75 5.85 15.66
C SER A 253 19.26 7.25 15.30
N ASN A 254 20.48 7.56 15.73
CA ASN A 254 21.16 8.81 15.34
C ASN A 254 21.77 8.70 13.94
N GLU A 255 21.81 7.50 13.37
CA GLU A 255 22.28 7.23 12.02
C GLU A 255 21.10 7.21 11.04
N LYS A 256 21.28 7.84 9.88
CA LYS A 256 20.31 7.71 8.79
C LYS A 256 20.29 6.26 8.29
N PRO A 257 19.14 5.77 7.82
CA PRO A 257 19.08 4.47 7.15
C PRO A 257 20.11 4.38 6.02
N VAL A 258 20.75 3.23 5.88
CA VAL A 258 21.68 2.97 4.76
C VAL A 258 20.89 3.08 3.46
N ILE A 259 21.48 3.66 2.40
CA ILE A 259 20.82 4.04 1.13
C ILE A 259 19.95 2.92 0.52
N VAL A 260 20.27 1.64 0.78
CA VAL A 260 19.59 0.46 0.21
C VAL A 260 18.36 0.03 1.03
N GLU A 261 18.36 0.26 2.34
CA GLU A 261 17.33 -0.19 3.26
C GLU A 261 16.78 1.05 3.97
N LYS A 262 15.61 1.53 3.54
CA LYS A 262 14.96 2.73 4.10
C LYS A 262 14.51 2.59 5.57
N GLN A 263 15.07 1.64 6.32
CA GLN A 263 14.75 1.30 7.71
C GLN A 263 15.97 1.44 8.61
N VAL A 264 15.73 1.86 9.84
CA VAL A 264 16.76 1.98 10.86
C VAL A 264 17.15 0.58 11.37
N ARG A 265 18.45 0.33 11.53
CA ARG A 265 18.96 -0.92 12.10
C ARG A 265 19.22 -0.78 13.61
N PRO A 266 19.06 -1.87 14.40
CA PRO A 266 19.25 -1.82 15.85
C PRO A 266 20.73 -1.74 16.29
N TYR A 267 21.66 -1.80 15.35
CA TYR A 267 23.11 -1.76 15.60
C TYR A 267 23.74 -0.37 15.47
N GLY A 268 22.98 0.60 14.93
CA GLY A 268 23.47 1.97 14.75
C GLY A 268 23.60 2.74 16.07
N ARG A 269 24.38 3.83 16.05
CA ARG A 269 24.59 4.68 17.23
C ARG A 269 23.26 5.25 17.73
N GLY A 270 23.01 5.07 19.03
CA GLY A 270 21.80 5.60 19.67
C GLY A 270 20.51 4.87 19.28
N ALA A 271 20.62 3.69 18.67
CA ALA A 271 19.47 2.84 18.38
C ALA A 271 18.66 2.56 19.66
N ARG A 272 17.34 2.74 19.58
CA ARG A 272 16.41 2.51 20.69
C ARG A 272 15.00 2.23 20.18
N ILE A 273 14.26 1.41 20.95
CA ILE A 273 12.82 1.21 20.76
C ILE A 273 12.10 2.35 21.47
N LEU A 274 11.31 3.11 20.71
CA LEU A 274 10.56 4.26 21.21
C LEU A 274 9.28 3.82 21.88
N THR A 275 8.47 3.04 21.18
CA THR A 275 7.16 2.55 21.62
C THR A 275 6.96 1.11 21.18
N ILE A 276 6.08 0.41 21.89
CA ILE A 276 5.63 -0.94 21.56
C ILE A 276 4.11 -0.89 21.45
N SER A 277 3.56 -1.54 20.43
CA SER A 277 2.15 -1.87 20.38
C SER A 277 1.93 -3.37 20.35
N VAL A 278 0.82 -3.81 20.94
CA VAL A 278 0.41 -5.21 20.96
C VAL A 278 -1.10 -5.35 21.14
N GLY A 279 -1.70 -6.32 20.44
CA GLY A 279 -3.07 -6.74 20.65
C GLY A 279 -3.74 -7.39 19.45
N THR A 280 -5.05 -7.18 19.33
CA THR A 280 -5.91 -7.74 18.28
C THR A 280 -6.70 -6.64 17.58
N LYS A 281 -7.46 -6.95 16.51
CA LYS A 281 -8.36 -5.96 15.89
C LYS A 281 -9.29 -5.27 16.91
N LYS A 282 -9.68 -5.98 17.99
CA LYS A 282 -10.72 -5.53 18.95
C LYS A 282 -10.18 -4.83 20.19
N ASP A 283 -8.95 -5.15 20.59
CA ASP A 283 -8.31 -4.63 21.81
C ASP A 283 -6.80 -4.57 21.56
N THR A 284 -6.27 -3.35 21.51
CA THR A 284 -4.86 -3.05 21.27
C THR A 284 -4.38 -2.02 22.27
N ILE A 285 -3.20 -2.23 22.84
CA ILE A 285 -2.52 -1.18 23.58
C ILE A 285 -1.28 -0.69 22.82
N ALA A 286 -0.87 0.54 23.09
CA ALA A 286 0.48 1.02 22.79
C ALA A 286 1.04 1.75 24.00
N PHE A 287 2.32 1.54 24.29
CA PHE A 287 3.01 2.13 25.43
C PHE A 287 4.48 2.49 25.08
N PRO A 288 5.06 3.53 25.71
CA PRO A 288 6.43 3.94 25.45
C PRO A 288 7.45 3.06 26.14
N ILE A 289 8.64 2.99 25.54
CA ILE A 289 9.87 2.43 26.11
C ILE A 289 10.89 3.56 26.30
N LYS A 290 11.52 4.03 25.22
CA LYS A 290 12.57 5.08 25.25
C LYS A 290 12.28 6.25 24.33
N HIS A 291 10.99 6.53 24.09
CA HIS A 291 10.57 7.80 23.50
C HIS A 291 10.95 8.96 24.43
N ARG A 292 11.41 10.09 23.90
CA ARG A 292 11.92 11.20 24.72
C ARG A 292 10.93 11.80 25.73
N GLU A 293 9.64 11.78 25.40
CA GLU A 293 8.57 12.32 26.26
C GLU A 293 8.08 11.27 27.28
N ALA A 294 8.66 10.07 27.30
CA ALA A 294 8.32 9.06 28.29
C ALA A 294 9.03 9.34 29.62
N GLU A 295 8.27 9.39 30.71
CA GLU A 295 8.72 9.83 32.03
C GLU A 295 8.91 8.64 33.00
N TRP A 296 9.47 7.53 32.50
CA TRP A 296 9.73 6.37 33.34
C TRP A 296 10.86 6.61 34.34
N THR A 297 10.66 6.27 35.61
CA THR A 297 11.79 5.99 36.51
C THR A 297 12.51 4.70 36.06
N LYS A 298 13.79 4.55 36.43
CA LYS A 298 14.58 3.35 36.07
C LYS A 298 13.91 2.03 36.48
N SER A 299 13.26 1.99 37.64
CA SER A 299 12.58 0.79 38.14
C SER A 299 11.27 0.52 37.40
N GLN A 300 10.53 1.56 36.99
CA GLN A 300 9.32 1.41 36.18
C GLN A 300 9.65 0.91 34.77
N LEU A 301 10.64 1.53 34.10
CA LEU A 301 11.06 1.09 32.76
C LEU A 301 11.51 -0.37 32.78
N LYS A 302 12.34 -0.75 33.76
CA LYS A 302 12.76 -2.14 33.94
C LYS A 302 11.56 -3.08 34.14
N ALA A 303 10.58 -2.69 34.94
CA ALA A 303 9.38 -3.51 35.16
C ALA A 303 8.50 -3.64 33.90
N VAL A 304 8.50 -2.65 33.00
CA VAL A 304 7.82 -2.71 31.69
C VAL A 304 8.59 -3.63 30.74
N GLU A 305 9.93 -3.48 30.65
CA GLU A 305 10.78 -4.34 29.82
C GLU A 305 10.70 -5.82 30.27
N GLU A 306 10.71 -6.09 31.57
CA GLU A 306 10.53 -7.45 32.11
C GLU A 306 9.16 -8.05 31.74
N ALA A 307 8.08 -7.25 31.86
CA ALA A 307 6.75 -7.69 31.48
C ALA A 307 6.63 -7.98 29.98
N TRP A 308 7.28 -7.16 29.16
CA TRP A 308 7.33 -7.37 27.71
C TRP A 308 8.05 -8.68 27.37
N VAL A 309 9.21 -8.92 27.99
CA VAL A 309 9.98 -10.16 27.79
C VAL A 309 9.20 -11.40 28.25
N GLU A 310 8.52 -11.33 29.40
CA GLU A 310 7.64 -12.40 29.88
C GLU A 310 6.52 -12.70 28.87
N PHE A 311 5.87 -11.65 28.34
CA PHE A 311 4.88 -11.78 27.29
C PHE A 311 5.43 -12.41 26.01
N LEU A 312 6.62 -12.00 25.54
CA LEU A 312 7.23 -12.59 24.35
C LEU A 312 7.45 -14.10 24.52
N ARG A 313 7.83 -14.55 25.71
CA ARG A 313 8.02 -15.97 26.06
C ARG A 313 6.73 -16.78 26.25
N SER A 314 5.57 -16.14 26.30
CA SER A 314 4.28 -16.86 26.42
C SER A 314 3.99 -17.74 25.19
N ASP A 315 3.10 -18.72 25.37
CA ASP A 315 2.69 -19.65 24.30
C ASP A 315 1.83 -19.01 23.20
N THR A 316 1.30 -17.80 23.44
CA THR A 316 0.58 -17.04 22.39
C THR A 316 1.46 -16.88 21.17
N GLU A 317 0.91 -17.10 19.99
CA GLU A 317 1.66 -16.88 18.75
C GLU A 317 1.67 -15.38 18.41
N LYS A 318 2.79 -14.88 17.89
CA LYS A 318 2.97 -13.45 17.63
C LYS A 318 3.01 -13.15 16.14
N ILE A 319 2.24 -12.16 15.73
CA ILE A 319 2.12 -11.69 14.35
C ILE A 319 2.84 -10.35 14.22
N ALA A 320 3.69 -10.22 13.22
CA ALA A 320 4.29 -8.94 12.82
C ALA A 320 3.97 -8.65 11.35
N HIS A 321 4.16 -7.40 10.93
CA HIS A 321 4.31 -7.05 9.54
C HIS A 321 5.80 -6.81 9.27
N HIS A 322 6.45 -7.65 8.44
CA HIS A 322 7.90 -7.68 8.28
C HIS A 322 8.64 -8.17 9.55
N LEU A 323 8.38 -9.42 9.92
CA LEU A 323 8.86 -10.07 11.15
C LEU A 323 10.38 -10.03 11.33
N PHE A 324 11.14 -10.06 10.23
CA PHE A 324 12.60 -9.98 10.29
C PHE A 324 13.06 -8.73 11.05
N PHE A 325 12.46 -7.57 10.76
CA PHE A 325 12.78 -6.31 11.42
C PHE A 325 12.47 -6.41 12.92
N GLU A 326 11.25 -6.81 13.29
CA GLU A 326 10.84 -6.94 14.70
C GLU A 326 11.74 -7.88 15.50
N LEU A 327 12.18 -8.99 14.88
CA LEU A 327 13.09 -9.93 15.51
C LEU A 327 14.51 -9.37 15.68
N GLU A 328 15.03 -8.60 14.74
CA GLU A 328 16.34 -7.96 14.91
C GLU A 328 16.37 -7.03 16.13
N TRP A 329 15.33 -6.20 16.29
CA TRP A 329 15.17 -5.33 17.46
C TRP A 329 14.95 -6.14 18.74
N THR A 330 14.11 -7.16 18.70
CA THR A 330 13.89 -8.05 19.85
C THR A 330 15.18 -8.71 20.32
N ILE A 331 15.95 -9.29 19.40
CA ILE A 331 17.20 -9.99 19.71
C ILE A 331 18.23 -9.01 20.29
N LYS A 332 18.37 -7.82 19.69
CA LYS A 332 19.36 -6.83 20.14
C LYS A 332 19.06 -6.29 21.53
N PHE A 333 17.81 -5.99 21.84
CA PHE A 333 17.45 -5.27 23.07
C PHE A 333 16.97 -6.18 24.21
N PHE A 334 16.44 -7.36 23.90
CA PHE A 334 15.79 -8.23 24.89
C PHE A 334 16.40 -9.63 25.00
N GLY A 335 17.15 -10.09 23.99
CA GLY A 335 17.93 -11.33 24.08
C GLY A 335 17.75 -12.28 22.90
N LYS A 336 18.82 -12.98 22.53
CA LYS A 336 18.86 -13.94 21.41
C LYS A 336 18.00 -15.18 21.62
N ASP A 337 17.73 -15.56 22.86
CA ASP A 337 16.86 -16.67 23.22
C ASP A 337 15.41 -16.44 22.75
N LEU A 338 15.00 -15.17 22.63
CA LEU A 338 13.66 -14.80 22.16
C LEU A 338 13.44 -15.05 20.66
N ALA A 339 14.50 -15.23 19.87
CA ALA A 339 14.34 -15.49 18.44
C ALA A 339 13.45 -16.71 18.15
N ARG A 340 13.47 -17.72 19.03
CA ARG A 340 12.70 -18.97 18.89
C ARG A 340 11.84 -19.29 20.11
N CYS A 341 11.43 -18.27 20.88
CA CYS A 341 10.65 -18.51 22.10
C CYS A 341 9.18 -18.88 21.85
N CYS A 342 8.64 -18.65 20.65
CA CYS A 342 7.26 -18.98 20.29
C CYS A 342 7.12 -19.16 18.77
N THR A 343 5.90 -19.44 18.33
CA THR A 343 5.55 -19.41 16.91
C THR A 343 5.36 -17.97 16.45
N TRP A 344 6.06 -17.62 15.36
CA TRP A 344 6.00 -16.31 14.75
C TRP A 344 5.25 -16.33 13.42
N HIS A 345 4.58 -15.22 13.12
CA HIS A 345 3.84 -14.99 11.89
C HIS A 345 4.22 -13.66 11.24
N ASP A 346 4.21 -13.63 9.91
CA ASP A 346 4.50 -12.43 9.12
C ASP A 346 3.43 -12.21 8.04
N THR A 347 2.70 -11.08 8.13
CA THR A 347 1.68 -10.70 7.14
C THR A 347 2.26 -10.28 5.78
N MET A 348 3.50 -9.79 5.75
CA MET A 348 4.22 -9.49 4.50
C MET A 348 4.60 -10.81 3.79
N ALA A 349 4.99 -11.84 4.54
CA ALA A 349 5.25 -13.16 3.98
C ALA A 349 3.97 -13.85 3.48
N GLN A 350 2.83 -13.70 4.19
CA GLN A 350 1.53 -14.17 3.67
C GLN A 350 1.21 -13.50 2.32
N ALA A 351 1.39 -12.17 2.22
CA ALA A 351 1.17 -11.43 0.99
C ALA A 351 2.08 -11.90 -0.15
N TYR A 352 3.35 -12.19 0.16
CA TYR A 352 4.29 -12.76 -0.81
C TYR A 352 3.82 -14.10 -1.36
N VAL A 353 3.42 -15.03 -0.48
CA VAL A 353 2.93 -16.37 -0.88
C VAL A 353 1.62 -16.28 -1.67
N LEU A 354 0.75 -15.33 -1.34
CA LEU A 354 -0.46 -15.03 -2.11
C LEU A 354 -0.20 -14.35 -3.46
N GLY A 355 1.06 -14.20 -3.87
CA GLY A 355 1.44 -13.67 -5.18
C GLY A 355 1.17 -12.17 -5.34
N ARG A 356 1.18 -11.40 -4.26
CA ARG A 356 1.02 -9.94 -4.35
C ARG A 356 2.15 -9.30 -5.16
N PRO A 357 1.85 -8.38 -6.10
CA PRO A 357 2.88 -7.75 -6.92
C PRO A 357 3.92 -6.97 -6.09
N ARG A 358 5.14 -6.88 -6.63
CA ARG A 358 6.20 -6.06 -6.03
C ARG A 358 5.73 -4.62 -5.82
N GLY A 359 5.98 -4.11 -4.62
CA GLY A 359 5.57 -2.76 -4.19
C GLY A 359 4.23 -2.69 -3.46
N THR A 360 3.44 -3.78 -3.43
CA THR A 360 2.12 -3.81 -2.77
C THR A 360 2.06 -4.69 -1.53
N THR A 361 3.21 -5.20 -1.06
CA THR A 361 3.32 -6.04 0.14
C THR A 361 3.51 -5.25 1.42
N ASN A 362 3.64 -3.92 1.36
CA ASN A 362 3.74 -3.09 2.55
C ASN A 362 2.37 -2.96 3.24
N LEU A 363 2.37 -2.70 4.56
CA LEU A 363 1.17 -2.71 5.37
C LEU A 363 0.09 -1.79 4.81
N ASP A 364 0.43 -0.54 4.49
CA ASP A 364 -0.53 0.45 3.98
C ASP A 364 -1.22 -0.02 2.69
N ALA A 365 -0.48 -0.58 1.73
CA ALA A 365 -1.06 -1.14 0.51
C ALA A 365 -1.94 -2.36 0.79
N LEU A 366 -1.54 -3.24 1.72
CA LEU A 366 -2.34 -4.39 2.11
C LEU A 366 -3.61 -3.97 2.85
N ILE A 367 -3.56 -2.93 3.69
CA ILE A 367 -4.75 -2.39 4.33
C ILE A 367 -5.69 -1.76 3.31
N LEU A 368 -5.18 -0.98 2.35
CA LEU A 368 -6.01 -0.44 1.28
C LEU A 368 -6.69 -1.57 0.49
N THR A 369 -5.95 -2.59 0.07
CA THR A 369 -6.51 -3.66 -0.78
C THR A 369 -7.51 -4.56 -0.08
N ASN A 370 -7.46 -4.68 1.26
CA ASN A 370 -8.35 -5.57 2.00
C ASN A 370 -9.47 -4.82 2.76
N PHE A 371 -9.27 -3.54 3.10
CA PHE A 371 -10.17 -2.77 3.96
C PHE A 371 -10.55 -1.38 3.39
N GLY A 372 -9.94 -0.96 2.29
CA GLY A 372 -10.39 0.20 1.50
C GLY A 372 -9.92 1.57 1.99
N PHE A 373 -8.97 1.62 2.92
CA PHE A 373 -8.42 2.89 3.42
C PHE A 373 -6.89 2.87 3.52
N ARG A 374 -6.29 4.07 3.54
CA ARG A 374 -4.85 4.26 3.75
C ARG A 374 -4.57 4.38 5.23
N LEU A 375 -3.82 3.43 5.77
CA LEU A 375 -3.46 3.38 7.19
C LEU A 375 -2.63 4.61 7.59
N LYS A 376 -1.68 5.00 6.73
CA LYS A 376 -0.75 6.11 6.99
C LYS A 376 -1.41 7.48 6.96
N ASP A 377 -2.54 7.63 6.28
CA ASP A 377 -3.28 8.88 6.23
C ASP A 377 -4.09 9.14 7.52
N VAL A 378 -4.31 8.10 8.34
CA VAL A 378 -5.11 8.20 9.57
C VAL A 378 -4.40 9.02 10.65
N VAL A 379 -3.08 8.85 10.77
CA VAL A 379 -2.21 9.58 11.72
C VAL A 379 -0.91 9.93 11.01
N PRO A 380 -0.84 11.09 10.34
CA PRO A 380 0.35 11.47 9.57
C PRO A 380 1.50 11.83 10.52
N VAL A 381 2.51 10.99 10.62
CA VAL A 381 3.73 11.20 11.41
C VAL A 381 4.97 11.38 10.52
N ASN A 382 5.96 12.13 10.98
CA ASN A 382 7.27 12.16 10.34
C ASN A 382 8.07 10.88 10.67
N LEU A 383 7.95 9.87 9.81
CA LEU A 383 8.64 8.57 9.95
C LEU A 383 10.16 8.67 10.09
N SER A 384 10.78 9.72 9.53
CA SER A 384 12.23 9.92 9.65
C SER A 384 12.65 10.52 10.99
N ASN A 385 11.69 10.94 11.80
CA ASN A 385 11.93 11.70 13.02
C ASN A 385 10.91 11.42 14.12
N LEU A 386 10.49 10.15 14.25
CA LEU A 386 9.44 9.74 15.18
C LEU A 386 9.70 10.14 16.62
N ASP A 387 10.94 10.09 17.08
CA ASP A 387 11.29 10.47 18.46
C ASP A 387 11.02 11.96 18.75
N ASN A 388 10.95 12.83 17.74
CA ASN A 388 10.58 14.25 17.90
C ASN A 388 9.08 14.51 17.71
N GLU A 389 8.28 13.52 17.31
CA GLU A 389 6.83 13.66 17.23
C GLU A 389 6.20 13.57 18.63
N PRO A 390 5.03 14.19 18.87
CA PRO A 390 4.35 14.04 20.15
C PRO A 390 4.06 12.57 20.48
N LEU A 391 4.36 12.13 21.70
CA LEU A 391 4.28 10.73 22.11
C LEU A 391 2.91 10.12 21.86
N ALA A 392 1.83 10.82 22.23
CA ALA A 392 0.47 10.34 22.02
C ALA A 392 0.17 10.04 20.54
N LYS A 393 0.79 10.78 19.62
CA LYS A 393 0.64 10.60 18.18
C LYS A 393 1.42 9.38 17.68
N VAL A 394 2.66 9.19 18.17
CA VAL A 394 3.49 8.00 17.88
C VAL A 394 2.82 6.73 18.42
N LEU A 395 2.28 6.77 19.64
CA LEU A 395 1.55 5.66 20.24
C LEU A 395 0.30 5.28 19.44
N LEU A 396 -0.47 6.27 18.97
CA LEU A 396 -1.64 6.00 18.14
C LEU A 396 -1.25 5.42 16.77
N TYR A 397 -0.17 5.92 16.16
CA TYR A 397 0.38 5.38 14.90
C TYR A 397 0.80 3.90 15.08
N ASN A 398 1.61 3.60 16.08
CA ASN A 398 2.07 2.24 16.40
C ASN A 398 0.90 1.30 16.76
N ALA A 399 -0.11 1.80 17.48
CA ALA A 399 -1.33 1.05 17.81
C ALA A 399 -2.12 0.63 16.56
N LEU A 400 -2.21 1.52 15.57
CA LEU A 400 -2.87 1.22 14.32
C LEU A 400 -2.14 0.11 13.55
N ASP A 401 -0.80 0.11 13.54
CA ASP A 401 0.00 -0.90 12.85
C ASP A 401 -0.23 -2.31 13.43
N SER A 402 -0.21 -2.47 14.76
CA SER A 402 -0.53 -3.76 15.40
C SER A 402 -1.98 -4.19 15.19
N LYS A 403 -2.95 -3.29 15.41
CA LYS A 403 -4.39 -3.57 15.24
C LYS A 403 -4.68 -4.10 13.84
N TRP A 404 -4.18 -3.39 12.83
CA TRP A 404 -4.47 -3.69 11.43
C TRP A 404 -3.61 -4.82 10.87
N THR A 405 -2.41 -5.05 11.42
CA THR A 405 -1.64 -6.28 11.18
C THR A 405 -2.40 -7.52 11.64
N HIS A 406 -3.00 -7.51 12.83
CA HIS A 406 -3.84 -8.62 13.30
C HIS A 406 -5.06 -8.83 12.38
N ALA A 407 -5.75 -7.76 11.99
CA ALA A 407 -6.91 -7.84 11.09
C ALA A 407 -6.52 -8.43 9.72
N LEU A 408 -5.42 -7.94 9.15
CA LEU A 408 -4.88 -8.39 7.87
C LEU A 408 -4.49 -9.87 7.91
N PHE A 409 -3.85 -10.31 8.99
CA PHE A 409 -3.45 -11.70 9.16
C PHE A 409 -4.64 -12.65 9.05
N VAL A 410 -5.75 -12.33 9.74
CA VAL A 410 -6.98 -13.15 9.70
C VAL A 410 -7.56 -13.23 8.29
N VAL A 411 -7.55 -12.13 7.53
CA VAL A 411 -8.04 -12.12 6.15
C VAL A 411 -7.15 -12.94 5.23
N GLN A 412 -5.84 -12.73 5.28
CA GLN A 412 -4.90 -13.45 4.40
C GLN A 412 -4.80 -14.93 4.74
N GLN A 413 -4.89 -15.31 6.02
CA GLN A 413 -4.86 -16.71 6.43
C GLN A 413 -6.02 -17.49 5.81
N LYS A 414 -7.24 -16.92 5.79
CA LYS A 414 -8.39 -17.56 5.13
C LYS A 414 -8.16 -17.79 3.64
N VAL A 415 -7.49 -16.86 2.96
CA VAL A 415 -7.15 -17.02 1.55
C VAL A 415 -6.07 -18.10 1.37
N LEU A 416 -5.05 -18.13 2.22
CA LEU A 416 -4.03 -19.18 2.18
C LEU A 416 -4.63 -20.57 2.43
N GLU A 417 -5.61 -20.69 3.33
CA GLU A 417 -6.35 -21.93 3.57
C GLU A 417 -7.15 -22.36 2.35
N TYR A 418 -7.92 -21.43 1.77
CA TYR A 418 -8.72 -21.67 0.57
C TYR A 418 -7.87 -22.11 -0.63
N GLU A 419 -6.73 -21.44 -0.86
CA GLU A 419 -5.80 -21.72 -1.96
C GLU A 419 -4.84 -22.89 -1.65
N LYS A 420 -4.94 -23.50 -0.45
CA LYS A 420 -4.05 -24.60 0.01
C LYS A 420 -2.56 -24.23 0.03
N LEU A 421 -2.24 -23.00 0.43
CA LEU A 421 -0.89 -22.43 0.46
C LEU A 421 -0.30 -22.31 1.88
N LEU A 422 -0.97 -22.83 2.91
CA LEU A 422 -0.50 -22.71 4.29
C LEU A 422 0.88 -23.30 4.55
N ASP A 423 1.20 -24.45 3.97
CA ASP A 423 2.50 -25.09 4.22
C ASP A 423 3.64 -24.34 3.54
N VAL A 424 3.40 -23.79 2.34
CA VAL A 424 4.32 -22.88 1.66
C VAL A 424 4.59 -21.65 2.52
N TYR A 425 3.55 -21.07 3.11
CA TYR A 425 3.66 -19.96 4.03
C TYR A 425 4.45 -20.30 5.30
N ARG A 426 4.19 -21.46 5.92
CA ARG A 426 4.89 -21.89 7.13
C ARG A 426 6.39 -22.05 6.88
N GLU A 427 6.78 -22.68 5.77
CA GLU A 427 8.19 -22.80 5.40
C GLU A 427 8.84 -21.43 5.11
N GLN A 428 8.09 -20.51 4.52
CA GLN A 428 8.56 -19.14 4.28
C GLN A 428 8.78 -18.35 5.58
N VAL A 429 8.01 -18.57 6.64
CA VAL A 429 8.20 -17.84 7.92
C VAL A 429 9.21 -18.52 8.84
N ARG A 430 9.33 -19.85 8.78
CA ARG A 430 10.18 -20.67 9.65
C ARG A 430 11.65 -20.24 9.67
N HIS A 431 12.17 -19.73 8.56
CA HIS A 431 13.59 -19.34 8.46
C HIS A 431 13.88 -17.93 9.02
N VAL A 432 12.86 -17.09 9.22
CA VAL A 432 13.05 -15.68 9.61
C VAL A 432 13.84 -15.52 10.91
N PRO A 433 13.57 -16.28 12.00
CA PRO A 433 14.41 -16.26 13.19
C PRO A 433 15.89 -16.56 12.94
N THR A 434 16.19 -17.51 12.04
CA THR A 434 17.56 -17.87 11.67
C THR A 434 18.26 -16.70 10.97
N VAL A 435 17.56 -16.02 10.06
CA VAL A 435 18.10 -14.86 9.34
C VAL A 435 18.33 -13.68 10.29
N ALA A 436 17.40 -13.42 11.21
CA ALA A 436 17.55 -12.37 12.23
C ALA A 436 18.75 -12.63 13.16
N LEU A 437 18.92 -13.88 13.64
CA LEU A 437 20.10 -14.27 14.42
C LEU A 437 21.40 -14.13 13.63
N LYS A 438 21.42 -14.53 12.34
CA LYS A 438 22.59 -14.34 11.48
C LYS A 438 22.96 -12.86 11.36
N SER A 439 21.97 -11.99 11.15
CA SER A 439 22.17 -10.54 11.09
C SER A 439 22.75 -10.00 12.41
N HIS A 440 22.26 -10.50 13.54
CA HIS A 440 22.76 -10.12 14.87
C HIS A 440 24.22 -10.51 15.11
N PHE A 441 24.65 -11.70 14.69
CA PHE A 441 26.05 -12.10 14.81
C PHE A 441 26.97 -11.32 13.85
N GLY A 442 26.43 -10.86 12.72
CA GLY A 442 27.16 -10.12 11.71
C GLY A 442 28.29 -10.94 11.08
N MET A 443 29.26 -10.25 10.49
CA MET A 443 30.49 -10.82 9.99
C MET A 443 31.67 -10.01 10.49
N LEU A 444 32.73 -10.68 10.92
CA LEU A 444 33.99 -10.03 11.22
C LEU A 444 34.64 -9.55 9.92
N ILE A 445 35.07 -8.29 9.90
CA ILE A 445 35.73 -7.66 8.77
C ILE A 445 37.14 -7.28 9.21
N ASP A 446 38.14 -7.68 8.43
CA ASP A 446 39.52 -7.22 8.58
C ASP A 446 39.67 -5.85 7.91
N PHE A 447 39.64 -4.81 8.74
CA PHE A 447 39.73 -3.42 8.28
C PHE A 447 41.12 -3.08 7.71
N ASP A 448 42.20 -3.69 8.19
CA ASP A 448 43.54 -3.42 7.69
C ASP A 448 43.69 -3.96 6.26
N THR A 449 43.14 -5.14 5.99
CA THR A 449 43.07 -5.69 4.64
C THR A 449 42.18 -4.83 3.73
N LEU A 450 41.04 -4.35 4.22
CA LEU A 450 40.15 -3.47 3.46
C LEU A 450 40.84 -2.15 3.08
N LEU A 451 41.52 -1.50 4.03
CA LEU A 451 42.27 -0.26 3.81
C LEU A 451 43.42 -0.46 2.82
N ARG A 452 44.17 -1.56 2.94
CA ARG A 452 45.24 -1.90 1.96
C ARG A 452 44.69 -2.09 0.54
N PHE A 453 43.50 -2.68 0.40
CA PHE A 453 42.85 -2.79 -0.91
C PHE A 453 42.37 -1.45 -1.43
N ASP A 454 41.78 -0.61 -0.58
CA ASP A 454 41.38 0.75 -0.97
C ASP A 454 42.59 1.56 -1.48
N GLU A 455 43.69 1.60 -0.72
CA GLU A 455 44.93 2.27 -1.12
C GLU A 455 45.50 1.73 -2.45
N LYS A 456 45.46 0.41 -2.65
CA LYS A 456 46.00 -0.25 -3.85
C LYS A 456 45.15 -0.05 -5.10
N TYR A 457 43.83 -0.05 -4.98
CA TYR A 457 42.90 -0.14 -6.11
C TYR A 457 42.21 1.18 -6.42
N SER A 458 41.96 2.06 -5.45
CA SER A 458 41.31 3.35 -5.70
C SER A 458 42.03 4.21 -6.74
N PRO A 459 43.38 4.36 -6.72
CA PRO A 459 44.09 5.07 -7.79
C PRO A 459 43.95 4.41 -9.17
N LYS A 460 43.83 3.09 -9.25
CA LYS A 460 43.67 2.35 -10.51
C LYS A 460 42.29 2.53 -11.10
N ILE A 461 41.27 2.59 -10.25
CA ILE A 461 39.88 2.88 -10.65
C ILE A 461 39.81 4.28 -11.26
N VAL A 462 40.37 5.30 -10.59
CA VAL A 462 40.43 6.67 -11.11
C VAL A 462 41.11 6.73 -12.48
N LYS A 463 42.21 5.97 -12.67
CA LYS A 463 42.91 5.90 -13.95
C LYS A 463 42.06 5.26 -15.05
N LEU A 464 41.31 4.20 -14.74
CA LEU A 464 40.40 3.55 -15.68
C LEU A 464 39.22 4.45 -16.05
N GLU A 465 38.62 5.14 -15.08
CA GLU A 465 37.54 6.11 -15.32
C GLU A 465 38.03 7.24 -16.22
N THR A 466 39.22 7.78 -15.96
CA THR A 466 39.86 8.79 -16.82
C THR A 466 40.11 8.24 -18.23
N TRP A 467 40.52 6.98 -18.36
CA TRP A 467 40.71 6.35 -19.68
C TRP A 467 39.40 6.14 -20.43
N PHE A 468 38.29 5.81 -19.77
CA PHE A 468 36.97 5.69 -20.43
C PHE A 468 36.38 7.04 -20.87
N GLN A 469 36.80 8.15 -20.26
CA GLN A 469 36.34 9.50 -20.59
C GLN A 469 37.12 10.14 -21.75
N ASN A 470 38.32 9.65 -22.05
CA ASN A 470 39.14 10.07 -23.19
C ASN A 470 38.98 9.10 -24.36
#